data_AF-A0A937AF62-F1
#
_entry.id   AF-A0A937AF62-F1
#
_cell.length_a   1.000
_cell.length_b   1.000
_cell.length_c   1.000
_cell.angle_alpha   90.00
_cell.angle_beta   90.00
_cell.angle_gamma   90.00
#
_symmetry.space_group_name_H-M   'P 1'
#
loop_
_entity.id
_entity.type
_entity.pdbx_description
1 polymer ?
#
loop_
_entity_poly.entity_id
_entity_poly.type
_entity_poly.pdbx_seq_one_letter_code
_entity_poly.pdbx_strand_id
1 'polypeptide(L)' 'MASNSKWDDFKNIVKNYFGWWVDISQIEPEDSTSEKVKKISIKVLGVLSLVVFSPIYILGLILAFIIAL' A
#
# COMPACT_ATOMS: atom_id res chain seq x y z
N MET A 1 26.93 -3.27 -14.48
CA MET A 1 25.50 -2.97 -14.26
C MET A 1 25.41 -2.17 -12.97
N ALA A 2 25.32 -0.84 -13.05
CA ALA A 2 25.05 -0.04 -11.86
C ALA A 2 23.57 -0.31 -11.48
N SER A 3 23.33 -1.08 -10.42
CA SER A 3 22.00 -1.07 -9.81
C SER A 3 21.79 0.38 -9.36
N ASN A 4 20.73 0.99 -9.86
CA ASN A 4 20.36 2.33 -9.45
C ASN A 4 19.88 2.20 -8.00
N SER A 5 20.76 2.48 -7.03
CA SER A 5 20.50 2.29 -5.59
C SER A 5 19.15 2.84 -5.15
N LYS A 6 18.73 3.97 -5.73
CA LYS A 6 17.41 4.60 -5.49
C LYS A 6 16.21 3.69 -5.77
N TRP A 7 16.27 2.86 -6.80
CA TRP A 7 15.19 1.91 -7.11
C TRP A 7 15.18 0.74 -6.13
N ASP A 8 16.34 0.33 -5.62
CA ASP A 8 16.43 -0.74 -4.63
C ASP A 8 15.98 -0.25 -3.24
N ASP A 9 16.32 0.99 -2.88
CA ASP A 9 15.80 1.67 -1.68
C ASP A 9 14.27 1.82 -1.74
N PHE A 10 13.73 2.25 -2.88
CA PHE A 10 12.28 2.36 -3.08
C PHE A 10 11.59 1.00 -2.94
N LYS A 11 12.12 -0.05 -3.57
CA LYS A 11 11.58 -1.41 -3.43
C LYS A 11 11.58 -1.87 -1.97
N ASN A 12 12.65 -1.58 -1.23
CA ASN A 12 12.73 -1.93 0.19
C ASN A 12 11.71 -1.17 1.03
N ILE A 13 11.50 0.13 0.77
CA ILE A 13 10.46 0.92 1.46
C ILE A 13 9.07 0.35 1.18
N VAL A 14 8.76 0.11 -0.10
CA VAL A 14 7.48 -0.46 -0.52
C VAL A 14 7.27 -1.84 0.12
N LYS A 15 8.28 -2.71 0.05
CA LYS A 15 8.23 -4.04 0.65
C LYS A 15 8.03 -3.98 2.17
N ASN A 16 8.72 -3.08 2.87
CA ASN A 16 8.59 -2.91 4.31
C ASN A 16 7.20 -2.37 4.70
N TYR A 17 6.68 -1.40 3.95
CA TYR A 17 5.35 -0.84 4.20
C TYR A 17 4.24 -1.88 4.00
N PHE A 18 4.26 -2.58 2.86
CA PHE A 18 3.29 -3.64 2.60
C PHE A 18 3.47 -4.83 3.53
N GLY A 19 4.71 -5.20 3.86
CA GLY A 19 4.99 -6.26 4.84
C GLY A 19 4.42 -5.92 6.22
N TRP A 20 4.70 -4.72 6.73
CA TRP A 20 4.13 -4.25 7.98
C TRP A 20 2.59 -4.25 7.97
N TRP A 21 1.97 -3.80 6.89
CA TRP A 21 0.52 -3.78 6.76
C TRP A 21 -0.09 -5.20 6.73
N VAL A 22 0.58 -6.14 6.08
CA VAL A 22 0.19 -7.55 6.09
C VAL A 22 0.31 -8.11 7.50
N ASP A 23 1.44 -7.89 8.19
CA ASP A 23 1.68 -8.41 9.53
C ASP A 23 0.61 -7.94 10.53
N ILE A 24 0.22 -6.67 10.51
CA ILE A 24 -0.80 -6.13 11.44
C ILE A 24 -2.24 -6.56 11.10
N SER A 25 -2.48 -7.02 9.87
CA SER A 25 -3.82 -7.34 9.37
C SER A 25 -4.03 -8.84 9.13
N GLN A 26 -2.96 -9.64 9.25
CA GLN A 26 -2.98 -11.07 9.09
C GLN A 26 -3.79 -11.72 10.21
N ILE A 27 -4.85 -12.44 9.81
CA ILE A 27 -5.72 -13.16 10.74
C ILE A 27 -5.09 -14.51 11.02
N GLU A 28 -4.86 -14.79 12.29
CA GLU A 28 -4.31 -16.04 12.79
C GLU A 28 -5.43 -16.90 13.40
N PRO A 29 -5.31 -18.24 13.35
CA PRO A 29 -6.34 -19.12 13.88
C PRO A 29 -6.59 -18.91 15.38
N GLU A 30 -5.53 -18.60 16.14
CA GLU A 30 -5.51 -18.28 17.57
C GLU A 30 -6.14 -16.93 17.94
N ASP A 31 -6.39 -16.04 16.98
CA ASP A 31 -6.97 -14.73 17.26
C ASP A 31 -8.38 -14.87 17.87
N SER A 32 -8.64 -14.08 18.92
CA SER A 32 -9.98 -13.90 19.46
C SER A 32 -10.92 -13.24 18.44
N THR A 33 -12.24 -13.41 18.60
CA THR A 33 -13.23 -12.78 17.69
C THR A 33 -13.04 -11.25 17.60
N SER A 34 -12.65 -10.61 18.69
CA SER A 34 -12.37 -9.16 18.73
C SER A 34 -11.16 -8.79 17.87
N GLU A 35 -10.07 -9.55 17.98
CA GLU A 35 -8.85 -9.32 17.19
C GLU A 35 -9.08 -9.58 15.70
N LYS A 36 -9.86 -10.62 15.36
CA LYS A 36 -10.28 -10.90 13.98
C LYS A 36 -11.01 -9.71 13.37
N VAL A 37 -11.98 -9.13 14.08
CA VAL A 37 -12.72 -7.94 13.62
C VAL A 37 -11.80 -6.73 13.45
N LYS A 38 -10.87 -6.50 14.39
CA LYS A 38 -9.89 -5.41 14.29
C LYS A 38 -9.00 -5.58 13.05
N LYS A 39 -8.44 -6.76 12.83
CA LYS A 39 -7.58 -7.08 11.68
C LYS A 39 -8.31 -6.94 10.35
N ILE A 40 -9.58 -7.39 10.27
CA ILE A 40 -10.45 -7.17 9.11
C ILE A 40 -10.66 -5.68 8.85
N SER A 41 -10.88 -4.89 9.90
CA SER A 41 -11.10 -3.44 9.79
C SER A 41 -9.86 -2.76 9.21
N ILE A 42 -8.65 -3.17 9.62
CA ILE A 42 -7.38 -2.69 9.06
C ILE A 42 -7.25 -3.04 7.57
N LYS A 43 -7.66 -4.25 7.16
CA LYS A 43 -7.70 -4.63 5.73
C LYS A 43 -8.61 -3.72 4.91
N VAL A 44 -9.83 -3.49 5.41
CA VAL A 44 -10.83 -2.64 4.74
C VAL A 44 -10.33 -1.21 4.64
N LEU A 45 -9.74 -0.65 5.70
CA LEU A 45 -9.16 0.69 5.68
C LEU A 45 -8.03 0.84 4.66
N GLY A 46 -7.18 -0.18 4.50
CA GLY A 46 -6.12 -0.18 3.48
C GLY A 46 -6.68 -0.16 2.05
N VAL A 47 -7.75 -0.89 1.77
CA VAL A 47 -8.41 -0.84 0.46
C VAL A 47 -9.11 0.51 0.24
N LEU A 48 -9.79 1.03 1.27
CA LEU A 48 -10.46 2.33 1.18
C LEU A 48 -9.47 3.47 0.94
N SER A 49 -8.30 3.46 1.58
CA SER A 49 -7.28 4.48 1.32
C SER A 49 -6.83 4.43 -0.14
N LEU A 50 -6.56 3.25 -0.70
CA LEU A 50 -6.22 3.09 -2.12
C LEU A 50 -7.32 3.63 -3.05
N VAL A 51 -8.58 3.39 -2.73
CA VAL A 51 -9.72 3.90 -3.51
C VAL A 51 -9.82 5.42 -3.41
N VAL A 52 -9.61 6.01 -2.22
CA VAL A 52 -9.64 7.46 -2.01
C VAL A 52 -8.49 8.17 -2.73
N PHE A 53 -7.31 7.55 -2.79
CA PHE A 53 -6.15 8.10 -3.51
C PHE A 53 -6.14 7.78 -5.01
N SER A 54 -6.95 6.82 -5.49
CA SER A 54 -7.11 6.49 -6.92
C SER A 54 -7.32 7.70 -7.84
N PRO A 55 -8.26 8.63 -7.55
CA PRO A 55 -8.46 9.82 -8.38
C PRO A 55 -7.23 10.72 -8.46
N ILE A 56 -6.43 10.79 -7.39
CA ILE A 56 -5.20 11.58 -7.34
C ILE A 56 -4.14 10.97 -8.27
N TYR A 57 -4.02 9.64 -8.32
CA TYR A 57 -3.13 8.97 -9.27
C TYR A 57 -3.55 9.19 -10.72
N ILE A 58 -4.86 9.14 -11.01
CA ILE A 58 -5.39 9.41 -12.35
C ILE A 58 -5.12 10.86 -12.75
N LEU A 59 -5.36 11.82 -11.85
CA LEU A 59 -5.06 13.24 -12.08
C LEU A 59 -3.57 13.48 -12.33
N GLY A 60 -2.70 12.86 -11.53
CA GLY A 60 -1.25 12.95 -11.73
C GLY A 60 -0.81 12.41 -13.09
N LEU A 61 -1.41 11.31 -13.54
CA LEU A 61 -1.14 10.72 -14.85
C LEU A 61 -1.62 11.62 -16.00
N ILE A 62 -2.82 12.20 -15.89
CA ILE A 62 -3.34 13.16 -16.87
C ILE A 62 -2.41 14.38 -16.97
N LEU A 63 -2.01 14.96 -15.84
CA LEU A 63 -1.10 16.11 -15.81
C LEU A 63 0.26 15.77 -16.43
N ALA A 64 0.82 14.59 -16.13
CA ALA A 64 2.07 14.15 -16.73
C ALA A 64 1.98 14.03 -18.27
N PHE A 65 0.85 13.54 -18.79
CA PHE A 65 0.61 13.48 -20.23
C PHE A 65 0.50 14.86 -20.86
N ILE A 66 -0.21 15.81 -20.21
CA ILE A 66 -0.32 17.19 -20.69
C ILE A 66 1.04 17.87 -20.74
N ILE A 67 1.89 17.68 -19.72
CA ILE A 67 3.23 18.29 -19.66
C ILE A 67 4.19 17.67 -20.67
N ALA A 68 4.03 16.39 -21.00
CA ALA A 68 4.90 15.68 -21.93
C ALA A 68 4.55 15.92 -23.42
N LEU A 69 3.40 16.52 -23.71
CA LEU A 69 2.92 16.92 -25.04
C LEU A 69 3.45 18.31 -25.43
#